data_AF-A0A351Z8X3-F1
#
_entry.id   AF-A0A351Z8X3-F1
#
_cell.length_a   1.000
_cell.length_b   1.000
_cell.length_c   1.000
_cell.angle_alpha   90.00
_cell.angle_beta   90.00
_cell.angle_gamma   90.00
#
_symmetry.space_group_name_H-M   'P 1'
#
loop_
_entity.id
_entity.type
_entity.pdbx_description
1 polymer ?
#
loop_
_entity_poly.entity_id
_entity_poly.type
_entity_poly.pdbx_seq_one_letter_code
_entity_poly.pdbx_strand_id
1 'polypeptide(L)'
;MARREACCGGSRNMTTWLFHDGGNASTARMSPNGCGASTRPPSIRIRMARSGMRKPSFGRWNPCRNDRENCRKRRKMGIEMGRIARLIAVLLAIVATGCAHVYNTGPMGKNPVPLSPQEWDGTWIALMEGNDNPFLKPITVKVIDEKQGLLRAAAIEADNVGFTLHTTTIHIRETDNTFFASRLENPASDRYLWGVLIKGPGRIFLSLPAVNKFHELVDEGTLHGVLIPGDGETEDVLLEDLTEMHMERIARDGDLFLLNFPFVYIRIIDQIGPAALAVAPKKVDKPSEKVKIIDAEVRWAGIVVNDGSKEVPYPGTPSGTKVILDKPARLELATTKIPALPGTRFGIRYVLHGTPIGGYAGIREIWRFPAPGLTNPKTGKTSHEQVDRAIAQVTDKEIFSGYALLYDWELVPGIWTFEVWTGERLLLKQLFDVNRP
;
A
#
# COMPACT_ATOMS: atom_id res chain seq x y z
N MET A 1 -47.64 42.61 14.71
CA MET A 1 -48.90 42.87 13.96
C MET A 1 -48.61 43.85 12.84
N ALA A 2 -48.48 43.35 11.60
CA ALA A 2 -48.83 44.03 10.34
C ALA A 2 -48.45 43.09 9.18
N ARG A 3 -49.50 42.46 8.63
CA ARG A 3 -49.61 41.84 7.29
C ARG A 3 -49.43 42.94 6.22
N ARG A 4 -49.23 42.74 4.92
CA ARG A 4 -49.09 41.65 3.94
C ARG A 4 -48.78 42.44 2.65
N GLU A 5 -48.01 41.90 1.71
CA GLU A 5 -48.41 41.92 0.29
C GLU A 5 -47.59 40.89 -0.49
N ALA A 6 -48.28 40.25 -1.42
CA ALA A 6 -47.87 39.11 -2.20
C ALA A 6 -47.98 39.49 -3.68
N CYS A 7 -47.10 38.96 -4.52
CA CYS A 7 -47.37 38.80 -5.95
C CYS A 7 -46.90 37.43 -6.42
N CYS A 8 -47.85 36.65 -6.90
CA CYS A 8 -47.69 35.41 -7.64
C CYS A 8 -47.52 35.68 -9.14
N GLY A 9 -46.90 34.73 -9.83
CA GLY A 9 -46.95 34.52 -11.28
C GLY A 9 -45.58 34.09 -11.80
N GLY A 10 -45.35 32.97 -12.48
CA GLY A 10 -46.25 32.01 -13.11
C GLY A 10 -45.64 31.52 -14.42
N SER A 11 -45.20 30.26 -14.43
CA SER A 11 -45.06 29.34 -15.58
C SER A 11 -43.87 29.40 -16.56
N ARG A 12 -43.16 28.26 -16.61
CA ARG A 12 -42.80 27.38 -17.75
C ARG A 12 -42.16 27.99 -19.02
N ASN A 13 -40.92 27.58 -19.32
CA ASN A 13 -40.63 26.50 -20.27
C ASN A 13 -39.12 26.23 -20.44
N MET A 14 -38.81 24.94 -20.65
CA MET A 14 -37.55 24.40 -21.17
C MET A 14 -37.16 25.02 -22.52
N THR A 15 -35.86 25.14 -22.80
CA THR A 15 -35.13 24.36 -23.85
C THR A 15 -33.81 25.05 -24.19
N THR A 16 -32.72 24.32 -23.95
CA THR A 16 -31.46 24.21 -24.72
C THR A 16 -30.82 25.47 -25.34
N TRP A 17 -29.66 25.84 -24.80
CA TRP A 17 -28.68 26.71 -25.45
C TRP A 17 -27.73 25.87 -26.33
N LEU A 18 -27.67 26.24 -27.61
CA LEU A 18 -26.63 25.88 -28.59
C LEU A 18 -25.49 26.90 -28.47
N PHE A 19 -24.24 26.44 -28.54
CA PHE A 19 -23.09 27.27 -28.85
C PHE A 19 -22.26 26.65 -29.98
N HIS A 20 -21.93 27.55 -30.93
CA HIS A 20 -20.85 27.60 -31.92
C HIS A 20 -20.60 26.45 -32.91
N ASP A 21 -20.61 26.79 -34.20
CA ASP A 21 -19.35 27.02 -34.92
C ASP A 21 -19.54 27.78 -36.25
N GLY A 22 -18.55 28.63 -36.57
CA GLY A 22 -18.47 29.41 -37.80
C GLY A 22 -17.08 29.34 -38.41
N GLY A 23 -17.03 29.40 -39.76
CA GLY A 23 -15.83 29.52 -40.60
C GLY A 23 -15.26 28.17 -41.06
N ASN A 24 -14.90 27.92 -42.31
CA ASN A 24 -14.71 28.78 -43.47
C ASN A 24 -14.87 27.96 -44.75
N ALA A 25 -15.36 28.61 -45.81
CA ALA A 25 -15.53 28.06 -47.14
C ALA A 25 -14.22 28.10 -47.95
N SER A 26 -14.01 27.08 -48.79
CA SER A 26 -13.17 27.16 -49.99
C SER A 26 -13.74 26.21 -51.05
N THR A 27 -14.23 26.82 -52.13
CA THR A 27 -14.63 26.25 -53.44
C THR A 27 -13.37 25.81 -54.21
N ALA A 28 -13.31 24.94 -55.22
CA ALA A 28 -14.25 24.21 -56.07
C ALA A 28 -13.46 23.09 -56.82
N ARG A 29 -14.14 22.02 -57.26
CA ARG A 29 -14.17 21.50 -58.66
C ARG A 29 -14.95 20.19 -58.75
N MET A 30 -15.97 20.17 -59.62
CA MET A 30 -16.68 18.98 -60.07
C MET A 30 -15.91 18.29 -61.21
N SER A 31 -15.91 16.96 -61.26
CA SER A 31 -16.53 16.16 -62.33
C SER A 31 -16.49 14.65 -62.00
N PRO A 32 -17.39 13.82 -62.58
CA PRO A 32 -17.84 12.55 -62.02
C PRO A 32 -17.17 11.33 -62.67
N ASN A 33 -17.27 10.17 -62.01
CA ASN A 33 -17.53 8.84 -62.59
C ASN A 33 -17.19 7.75 -61.56
N GLY A 34 -18.03 6.71 -61.45
CA GLY A 34 -17.60 5.44 -60.84
C GLY A 34 -18.68 4.66 -60.10
N CYS A 35 -19.46 3.88 -60.83
CA CYS A 35 -20.21 2.74 -60.32
C CYS A 35 -19.29 1.75 -59.58
N GLY A 36 -19.75 1.17 -58.47
CA GLY A 36 -19.03 0.09 -57.79
C GLY A 36 -19.86 -0.56 -56.69
N ALA A 37 -20.21 -1.83 -56.90
CA ALA A 37 -21.19 -2.63 -56.17
C ALA A 37 -20.82 -2.95 -54.71
N SER A 38 -21.85 -3.03 -53.85
CA SER A 38 -21.77 -3.53 -52.48
C SER A 38 -21.86 -5.06 -52.45
N THR A 39 -20.89 -5.72 -51.82
CA THR A 39 -20.95 -7.16 -51.50
C THR A 39 -21.21 -7.34 -50.00
N ARG A 40 -22.33 -7.99 -49.67
CA ARG A 40 -22.64 -8.47 -48.31
C ARG A 40 -21.94 -9.82 -48.06
N PRO A 41 -21.44 -10.10 -46.84
CA PRO A 41 -20.95 -11.43 -46.49
C PRO A 41 -22.09 -12.42 -46.16
N PRO A 42 -21.89 -13.73 -46.36
CA PRO A 42 -22.94 -14.74 -46.24
C PRO A 42 -23.21 -15.18 -44.80
N SER A 43 -24.49 -15.36 -44.49
CA SER A 43 -25.02 -15.96 -43.26
C SER A 43 -24.85 -17.49 -43.26
N ILE A 44 -24.19 -18.02 -42.23
CA ILE A 44 -24.06 -19.46 -41.96
C ILE A 44 -25.36 -19.97 -41.32
N ARG A 45 -26.03 -20.94 -41.97
CA ARG A 45 -27.17 -21.70 -41.41
C ARG A 45 -26.67 -23.02 -40.83
N ILE A 46 -26.92 -23.25 -39.54
CA ILE A 46 -26.72 -24.55 -38.88
C ILE A 46 -28.04 -25.34 -38.94
N ARG A 47 -27.98 -26.54 -39.54
CA ARG A 47 -29.08 -27.52 -39.59
C ARG A 47 -29.18 -28.27 -38.25
N MET A 48 -30.38 -28.30 -37.66
CA MET A 48 -30.73 -29.22 -36.58
C MET A 48 -31.06 -30.62 -37.14
N ALA A 49 -30.44 -31.67 -36.58
CA ALA A 49 -30.83 -33.05 -36.80
C ALA A 49 -31.78 -33.51 -35.69
N ARG A 50 -32.96 -34.02 -36.09
CA ARG A 50 -33.94 -34.71 -35.23
C ARG A 50 -33.58 -36.19 -35.16
N SER A 51 -33.46 -36.74 -33.95
CA SER A 51 -33.53 -38.19 -33.72
C SER A 51 -34.55 -38.46 -32.62
N GLY A 52 -35.62 -39.18 -32.97
CA GLY A 52 -36.64 -39.63 -32.04
C GLY A 52 -36.20 -40.87 -31.28
N MET A 53 -36.58 -40.96 -30.00
CA MET A 53 -36.65 -42.22 -29.27
C MET A 53 -37.91 -42.28 -28.40
N ARG A 54 -38.43 -43.51 -28.33
CA ARG A 54 -39.74 -43.93 -27.83
C ARG A 54 -39.81 -43.86 -26.30
N LYS A 55 -41.01 -43.56 -25.79
CA LYS A 55 -41.40 -43.63 -24.37
C LYS A 55 -41.49 -45.09 -23.90
N PRO A 56 -40.97 -45.43 -22.71
CA PRO A 56 -41.45 -46.57 -21.93
C PRO A 56 -42.46 -46.12 -20.86
N SER A 57 -43.36 -47.04 -20.57
CA SER A 57 -44.53 -46.97 -19.70
C SER A 57 -44.24 -46.80 -18.21
N PHE A 58 -45.16 -46.10 -17.55
CA PHE A 58 -45.28 -45.91 -16.10
C PHE A 58 -45.40 -47.24 -15.34
N GLY A 59 -44.50 -47.44 -14.37
CA GLY A 59 -44.72 -48.33 -13.21
C GLY A 59 -44.72 -47.48 -11.93
N ARG A 60 -45.82 -47.51 -11.17
CA ARG A 60 -45.92 -46.85 -9.86
C ARG A 60 -44.94 -47.51 -8.88
N TRP A 61 -43.93 -46.75 -8.46
CA TRP A 61 -43.07 -47.11 -7.34
C TRP A 61 -43.39 -46.18 -6.16
N ASN A 62 -43.72 -46.78 -5.02
CA ASN A 62 -44.08 -46.12 -3.77
C ASN A 62 -42.91 -46.30 -2.78
N PRO A 63 -42.01 -45.32 -2.57
CA PRO A 63 -40.91 -45.46 -1.61
C PRO A 63 -41.23 -44.68 -0.33
N CYS A 64 -42.24 -45.12 0.42
CA CYS A 64 -42.52 -44.58 1.76
C CYS A 64 -42.73 -45.73 2.75
N ARG A 65 -41.74 -46.61 2.90
CA ARG A 65 -41.75 -47.63 3.95
C ARG A 65 -40.38 -48.28 4.19
N ASN A 66 -39.38 -47.49 4.60
CA ASN A 66 -38.25 -47.96 5.44
C ASN A 66 -37.20 -46.87 5.63
N ASP A 67 -37.56 -45.75 6.26
CA ASP A 67 -36.49 -44.83 6.68
C ASP A 67 -36.81 -43.97 7.90
N ARG A 68 -37.22 -44.63 8.99
CA ARG A 68 -37.38 -43.95 10.30
C ARG A 68 -36.03 -43.59 10.93
N GLU A 69 -34.94 -44.26 10.57
CA GLU A 69 -33.60 -43.94 11.08
C GLU A 69 -32.95 -42.75 10.36
N ASN A 70 -33.06 -42.61 9.02
CA ASN A 70 -32.54 -41.41 8.36
C ASN A 70 -33.38 -40.17 8.67
N CYS A 71 -34.67 -40.30 8.98
CA CYS A 71 -35.49 -39.15 9.40
C CYS A 71 -35.08 -38.62 10.80
N ARG A 72 -34.61 -39.51 11.70
CA ARG A 72 -34.08 -39.13 13.02
C ARG A 72 -32.67 -38.51 12.92
N LYS A 73 -31.82 -39.01 12.01
CA LYS A 73 -30.52 -38.39 11.68
C LYS A 73 -30.67 -37.00 11.03
N ARG A 74 -31.65 -36.82 10.14
CA ARG A 74 -31.94 -35.51 9.50
C ARG A 74 -32.50 -34.48 10.48
N ARG A 75 -33.31 -34.88 11.47
CA ARG A 75 -33.76 -33.96 12.54
C ARG A 75 -32.64 -33.55 13.52
N LYS A 76 -31.67 -34.43 13.81
CA LYS A 76 -30.50 -34.06 14.63
C LYS A 76 -29.53 -33.13 13.88
N MET A 77 -29.35 -33.31 12.57
CA MET A 77 -28.57 -32.36 11.74
C MET A 77 -29.25 -31.00 11.58
N GLY A 78 -30.58 -30.92 11.56
CA GLY A 78 -31.29 -29.63 11.45
C GLY A 78 -31.14 -28.71 12.67
N ILE A 79 -30.91 -29.27 13.87
CA ILE A 79 -30.74 -28.49 15.11
C ILE A 79 -29.28 -28.04 15.29
N GLU A 80 -28.31 -28.83 14.83
CA GLU A 80 -26.88 -28.47 14.79
C GLU A 80 -26.55 -27.47 13.66
N MET A 81 -27.16 -27.62 12.47
CA MET A 81 -26.99 -26.65 11.37
C MET A 81 -27.58 -25.26 11.70
N GLY A 82 -28.58 -25.17 12.58
CA GLY A 82 -29.11 -23.88 13.04
C GLY A 82 -28.17 -23.11 13.98
N ARG A 83 -27.26 -23.81 14.67
CA ARG A 83 -26.21 -23.19 15.52
C ARG A 83 -24.98 -22.82 14.72
N ILE A 84 -24.60 -23.66 13.74
CA ILE A 84 -23.52 -23.37 12.79
C ILE A 84 -23.90 -22.23 11.84
N ALA A 85 -25.14 -22.15 11.37
CA ALA A 85 -25.62 -21.02 10.55
C ALA A 85 -25.67 -19.68 11.32
N ARG A 86 -25.91 -19.70 12.63
CA ARG A 86 -25.83 -18.49 13.49
C ARG A 86 -24.39 -18.07 13.78
N LEU A 87 -23.46 -19.03 13.94
CA LEU A 87 -22.02 -18.74 14.07
C LEU A 87 -21.42 -18.23 12.75
N ILE A 88 -21.86 -18.75 11.59
CA ILE A 88 -21.47 -18.25 10.27
C ILE A 88 -22.07 -16.86 9.98
N ALA A 89 -23.30 -16.57 10.41
CA ALA A 89 -23.89 -15.24 10.29
C ALA A 89 -23.19 -14.19 11.20
N VAL A 90 -22.69 -14.58 12.37
CA VAL A 90 -21.87 -13.71 13.25
C VAL A 90 -20.45 -13.55 12.71
N LEU A 91 -19.86 -14.59 12.12
CA LEU A 91 -18.57 -14.51 11.44
C LEU A 91 -18.64 -13.70 10.12
N LEU A 92 -19.76 -13.71 9.41
CA LEU A 92 -20.00 -12.86 8.23
C LEU A 92 -20.33 -11.40 8.59
N ALA A 93 -20.86 -11.14 9.79
CA ALA A 93 -21.03 -9.79 10.31
C ALA A 93 -19.69 -9.13 10.72
N ILE A 94 -18.64 -9.92 10.99
CA ILE A 94 -17.29 -9.44 11.30
C ILE A 94 -16.47 -9.11 10.04
N VAL A 95 -16.95 -9.48 8.84
CA VAL A 95 -16.28 -9.15 7.55
C VAL A 95 -16.89 -7.92 6.87
N ALA A 96 -17.85 -7.24 7.49
CA ALA A 96 -18.38 -5.95 7.05
C ALA A 96 -17.59 -4.78 7.66
N THR A 97 -16.26 -4.86 7.68
CA THR A 97 -15.42 -3.71 8.00
C THR A 97 -15.43 -2.77 6.78
N GLY A 98 -16.52 -2.01 6.64
CA GLY A 98 -16.48 -0.76 5.90
C GLY A 98 -15.42 0.10 6.57
N CYS A 99 -14.23 0.16 5.96
CA CYS A 99 -13.15 0.96 6.50
C CYS A 99 -13.61 2.41 6.43
N ALA A 100 -13.74 3.07 7.59
CA ALA A 100 -13.94 4.51 7.56
C ALA A 100 -12.76 5.19 6.85
N HIS A 101 -13.01 6.36 6.29
CA HIS A 101 -12.09 7.10 5.44
C HIS A 101 -11.99 8.57 5.86
N VAL A 102 -10.86 9.19 5.53
CA VAL A 102 -10.68 10.64 5.62
C VAL A 102 -10.66 11.19 4.21
N TYR A 103 -11.68 11.96 3.87
CA TYR A 103 -11.86 12.63 2.59
C TYR A 103 -11.43 14.10 2.69
N ASN A 104 -11.22 14.72 1.53
CA ASN A 104 -11.11 16.17 1.38
C ASN A 104 -11.97 16.62 0.19
N THR A 105 -12.50 17.84 0.21
CA THR A 105 -13.29 18.40 -0.91
C THR A 105 -12.45 18.77 -2.14
N GLY A 106 -11.12 18.69 -2.03
CA GLY A 106 -10.18 18.88 -3.12
C GLY A 106 -8.94 18.00 -3.01
N PRO A 107 -8.04 18.02 -4.00
CA PRO A 107 -6.77 17.29 -3.88
C PRO A 107 -5.92 17.91 -2.78
N MET A 108 -5.41 17.08 -1.87
CA MET A 108 -4.52 17.49 -0.79
C MET A 108 -3.18 18.00 -1.32
N GLY A 109 -2.66 19.05 -0.68
CA GLY A 109 -1.39 19.71 -1.02
C GLY A 109 -1.57 21.03 -1.76
N LYS A 110 -0.68 22.00 -1.53
CA LYS A 110 -0.79 23.36 -2.07
C LYS A 110 -0.33 23.43 -3.52
N ASN A 111 0.84 22.88 -3.82
CA ASN A 111 1.48 23.06 -5.13
C ASN A 111 1.47 21.76 -5.93
N PRO A 112 1.17 21.77 -7.24
CA PRO A 112 1.36 20.58 -8.08
C PRO A 112 2.85 20.23 -8.17
N VAL A 113 3.16 18.94 -8.13
CA VAL A 113 4.54 18.44 -8.19
C VAL A 113 4.88 18.10 -9.64
N PRO A 114 5.94 18.68 -10.23
CA PRO A 114 6.37 18.31 -11.57
C PRO A 114 6.75 16.82 -11.66
N LEU A 115 6.20 16.09 -12.63
CA LEU A 115 6.41 14.66 -12.78
C LEU A 115 7.23 14.35 -14.03
N SER A 116 8.12 13.36 -13.90
CA SER A 116 8.91 12.82 -15.01
C SER A 116 8.35 11.46 -15.45
N PRO A 117 7.92 11.28 -16.71
CA PRO A 117 7.43 9.98 -17.20
C PRO A 117 8.44 8.85 -16.97
N GLN A 118 9.74 9.11 -17.11
CA GLN A 118 10.78 8.11 -16.91
C GLN A 118 10.76 7.53 -15.49
N GLU A 119 10.37 8.32 -14.49
CA GLU A 119 10.31 7.90 -13.09
C GLU A 119 9.00 7.22 -12.71
N TRP A 120 7.88 7.68 -13.28
CA TRP A 120 6.53 7.30 -12.85
C TRP A 120 5.84 6.29 -13.75
N ASP A 121 6.09 6.32 -15.07
CA ASP A 121 5.40 5.45 -16.02
C ASP A 121 5.74 3.97 -15.79
N GLY A 122 4.76 3.10 -15.86
CA GLY A 122 4.97 1.66 -15.88
C GLY A 122 4.06 0.92 -14.92
N THR A 123 4.32 -0.37 -14.75
CA THR A 123 3.53 -1.22 -13.86
C THR A 123 4.17 -1.26 -12.49
N TRP A 124 3.37 -1.03 -11.46
CA TRP A 124 3.75 -1.05 -10.06
C TRP A 124 2.98 -2.17 -9.36
N ILE A 125 3.64 -2.94 -8.50
CA ILE A 125 2.97 -3.94 -7.67
C ILE A 125 2.75 -3.33 -6.30
N ALA A 126 1.50 -3.25 -5.87
CA ALA A 126 1.17 -2.96 -4.48
C ALA A 126 1.50 -4.20 -3.63
N LEU A 127 2.37 -4.02 -2.64
CA LEU A 127 2.57 -4.95 -1.54
C LEU A 127 1.68 -4.48 -0.39
N MET A 128 0.60 -5.20 -0.15
CA MET A 128 -0.24 -5.00 1.03
C MET A 128 0.01 -6.14 2.00
N GLU A 129 0.41 -5.81 3.23
CA GLU A 129 0.48 -6.79 4.32
C GLU A 129 -0.90 -6.86 4.98
N GLY A 130 -1.66 -7.92 4.70
CA GLY A 130 -2.97 -8.15 5.33
C GLY A 130 -3.63 -9.45 4.86
N ASN A 131 -3.92 -10.33 5.83
CA ASN A 131 -4.63 -11.62 5.78
C ASN A 131 -4.13 -12.66 4.76
N ASP A 132 -3.44 -13.70 5.24
CA ASP A 132 -3.12 -15.04 4.67
C ASP A 132 -2.71 -15.18 3.19
N ASN A 133 -2.79 -14.13 2.38
CA ASN A 133 -2.51 -14.11 0.96
C ASN A 133 -2.15 -12.67 0.54
N PRO A 134 -0.85 -12.33 0.42
CA PRO A 134 -0.46 -10.99 -0.02
C PRO A 134 -1.02 -10.73 -1.42
N PHE A 135 -2.04 -9.87 -1.51
CA PHE A 135 -2.63 -9.49 -2.78
C PHE A 135 -1.67 -8.57 -3.53
N LEU A 136 -0.87 -9.16 -4.42
CA LEU A 136 -0.09 -8.43 -5.41
C LEU A 136 -1.06 -7.89 -6.47
N LYS A 137 -1.52 -6.65 -6.30
CA LYS A 137 -2.33 -5.97 -7.32
C LYS A 137 -1.41 -5.13 -8.23
N PRO A 138 -1.21 -5.52 -9.50
CA PRO A 138 -0.48 -4.69 -10.44
C PRO A 138 -1.32 -3.47 -10.82
N ILE A 139 -0.70 -2.29 -10.81
CA ILE A 139 -1.29 -1.02 -11.21
C ILE A 139 -0.38 -0.39 -12.25
N THR A 140 -0.91 -0.13 -13.44
CA THR A 140 -0.18 0.62 -14.47
C THR A 140 -0.40 2.10 -14.28
N VAL A 141 0.68 2.85 -14.17
CA VAL A 141 0.68 4.30 -13.98
C VAL A 141 1.24 4.98 -15.24
N LYS A 142 0.63 6.10 -15.62
CA LYS A 142 1.07 6.98 -16.70
C LYS A 142 1.01 8.44 -16.28
N VAL A 143 2.07 9.21 -16.52
CA VAL A 143 2.01 10.66 -16.42
C VAL A 143 1.13 11.20 -17.55
N ILE A 144 0.10 11.96 -17.20
CA ILE A 144 -0.83 12.57 -18.18
C ILE A 144 -0.70 14.09 -18.24
N ASP A 145 -0.19 14.73 -17.18
CA ASP A 145 0.23 16.13 -17.18
C ASP A 145 1.41 16.29 -16.23
N GLU A 146 2.60 16.51 -16.80
CA GLU A 146 3.85 16.67 -16.06
C GLU A 146 3.82 17.89 -15.13
N LYS A 147 3.25 19.01 -15.59
CA LYS A 147 3.31 20.30 -14.86
C LYS A 147 2.26 20.37 -13.76
N GLN A 148 1.10 19.75 -13.96
CA GLN A 148 0.00 19.75 -13.00
C GLN A 148 0.07 18.60 -12.00
N GLY A 149 1.09 17.74 -12.08
CA GLY A 149 1.24 16.62 -11.15
C GLY A 149 0.18 15.54 -11.36
N LEU A 150 -0.23 15.28 -12.61
CA LEU A 150 -1.33 14.34 -12.88
C LEU A 150 -0.83 13.00 -13.42
N LEU A 151 -1.29 11.93 -12.76
CA LEU A 151 -1.11 10.55 -13.17
C LEU A 151 -2.45 9.92 -13.54
N ARG A 152 -2.44 8.99 -14.48
CA ARG A 152 -3.50 8.01 -14.72
C ARG A 152 -3.04 6.68 -14.17
N ALA A 153 -3.79 6.11 -13.24
CA ALA A 153 -3.58 4.75 -12.76
C ALA A 153 -4.68 3.83 -13.33
N ALA A 154 -4.30 2.60 -13.69
CA ALA A 154 -5.19 1.57 -14.18
C ALA A 154 -4.89 0.23 -13.50
N ALA A 155 -5.93 -0.46 -13.02
CA ALA A 155 -5.84 -1.77 -12.41
C ALA A 155 -6.96 -2.68 -12.92
N ILE A 156 -6.69 -3.97 -13.05
CA ILE A 156 -7.71 -4.96 -13.39
C ILE A 156 -8.10 -5.67 -12.09
N GLU A 157 -9.39 -5.65 -11.78
CA GLU A 157 -9.94 -6.41 -10.66
C GLU A 157 -10.73 -7.60 -11.20
N ALA A 158 -10.55 -8.76 -10.56
CA ALA A 158 -11.29 -9.97 -10.84
C ALA A 158 -12.40 -10.13 -9.81
N ASP A 159 -13.62 -10.37 -10.27
CA ASP A 159 -14.78 -10.69 -9.43
C ASP A 159 -15.41 -12.01 -9.87
N ASN A 160 -16.57 -12.36 -9.30
CA ASN A 160 -17.28 -13.60 -9.63
C ASN A 160 -17.87 -13.62 -11.06
N VAL A 161 -17.88 -12.49 -11.76
CA VAL A 161 -18.53 -12.28 -13.06
C VAL A 161 -17.48 -12.10 -14.17
N GLY A 162 -16.26 -11.67 -13.84
CA GLY A 162 -15.15 -11.59 -14.78
C GLY A 162 -14.06 -10.62 -14.34
N PHE A 163 -13.52 -9.88 -15.30
CA PHE A 163 -12.48 -8.87 -15.07
C PHE A 163 -13.03 -7.48 -15.40
N THR A 164 -12.82 -6.54 -14.49
CA THR A 164 -13.19 -5.13 -14.67
C THR A 164 -11.93 -4.27 -14.67
N LEU A 165 -11.78 -3.41 -15.69
CA LEU A 165 -10.71 -2.42 -15.75
C LEU A 165 -11.14 -1.16 -15.00
N HIS A 166 -10.44 -0.86 -13.90
CA HIS A 166 -10.61 0.38 -13.15
C HIS A 166 -9.53 1.37 -13.58
N THR A 167 -9.94 2.62 -13.84
CA THR A 167 -9.02 3.72 -14.12
C THR A 167 -9.34 4.91 -13.24
N THR A 168 -8.30 5.62 -12.79
CA THR A 168 -8.46 6.82 -11.95
C THR A 168 -7.37 7.83 -12.23
N THR A 169 -7.68 9.11 -12.03
CA THR A 169 -6.69 10.20 -12.05
C THR A 169 -6.16 10.40 -10.64
N ILE A 170 -4.84 10.49 -10.49
CA ILE A 170 -4.18 10.80 -9.22
C ILE A 170 -3.49 12.15 -9.35
N HIS A 171 -3.74 13.02 -8.39
CA HIS A 171 -3.09 14.32 -8.22
C HIS A 171 -1.93 14.17 -7.24
N ILE A 172 -0.73 14.55 -7.66
CA ILE A 172 0.47 14.61 -6.83
C ILE A 172 0.77 16.07 -6.53
N ARG A 173 0.69 16.43 -5.26
CA ARG A 173 0.89 17.80 -4.79
C ARG A 173 1.79 17.82 -3.55
N GLU A 174 2.30 18.98 -3.20
CA GLU A 174 3.19 19.17 -2.05
C GLU A 174 2.77 20.37 -1.19
N THR A 175 3.09 20.26 0.11
CA THR A 175 3.11 21.36 1.08
C THR A 175 4.28 21.09 2.04
N ASP A 176 5.14 22.07 2.31
CA ASP A 176 6.25 21.95 3.28
C ASP A 176 7.17 20.72 3.08
N ASN A 177 7.45 20.36 1.81
CA ASN A 177 8.20 19.15 1.42
C ASN A 177 7.51 17.81 1.70
N THR A 178 6.26 17.82 2.16
CA THR A 178 5.43 16.62 2.26
C THR A 178 4.62 16.47 0.97
N PHE A 179 4.75 15.31 0.33
CA PHE A 179 4.01 14.97 -0.88
C PHE A 179 2.70 14.28 -0.53
N PHE A 180 1.64 14.62 -1.25
CA PHE A 180 0.32 14.04 -1.12
C PHE A 180 -0.09 13.43 -2.46
N ALA A 181 -0.71 12.26 -2.41
CA ALA A 181 -1.40 11.65 -3.54
C ALA A 181 -2.90 11.67 -3.26
N SER A 182 -3.68 12.26 -4.16
CA SER A 182 -5.14 12.36 -4.04
C SER A 182 -5.84 11.81 -5.28
N ARG A 183 -6.96 11.11 -5.10
CA ARG A 183 -7.84 10.68 -6.20
C ARG A 183 -9.28 10.91 -5.82
N LEU A 184 -10.14 11.13 -6.80
CA LEU A 184 -11.59 11.08 -6.55
C LEU A 184 -11.97 9.68 -6.06
N GLU A 185 -12.87 9.64 -5.07
CA GLU A 185 -13.45 8.41 -4.56
C GLU A 185 -14.14 7.64 -5.71
N ASN A 186 -15.01 8.35 -6.43
CA ASN A 186 -15.65 7.90 -7.65
C ASN A 186 -15.91 9.11 -8.59
N PRO A 187 -16.19 8.89 -9.89
CA PRO A 187 -16.34 9.99 -10.86
C PRO A 187 -17.51 10.95 -10.62
N ALA A 188 -18.51 10.55 -9.82
CA ALA A 188 -19.67 11.38 -9.50
C ALA A 188 -19.54 12.10 -8.15
N SER A 189 -18.48 11.81 -7.39
CA SER A 189 -18.20 12.41 -6.10
C SER A 189 -17.32 13.65 -6.25
N ASP A 190 -17.45 14.57 -5.31
CA ASP A 190 -16.54 15.69 -5.04
C ASP A 190 -15.52 15.38 -3.93
N ARG A 191 -15.54 14.15 -3.39
CA ARG A 191 -14.66 13.69 -2.30
C ARG A 191 -13.39 13.07 -2.85
N TYR A 192 -12.27 13.51 -2.32
CA TYR A 192 -10.95 12.96 -2.61
C TYR A 192 -10.48 12.04 -1.50
N LEU A 193 -10.14 10.80 -1.87
CA LEU A 193 -9.30 9.93 -1.06
C LEU A 193 -7.85 10.36 -1.22
N TRP A 194 -7.09 10.35 -0.13
CA TRP A 194 -5.72 10.85 -0.16
C TRP A 194 -4.81 10.13 0.82
N GLY A 195 -3.50 10.36 0.67
CA GLY A 195 -2.48 9.88 1.60
C GLY A 195 -1.15 10.60 1.41
N VAL A 196 -0.25 10.46 2.37
CA VAL A 196 1.12 10.98 2.32
C VAL A 196 2.00 10.04 1.53
N LEU A 197 2.78 10.62 0.62
CA LEU A 197 3.57 9.92 -0.37
C LEU A 197 5.05 10.10 -0.08
N ILE A 198 5.79 9.01 0.01
CA ILE A 198 7.26 9.02 0.08
C ILE A 198 7.77 8.26 -1.14
N LYS A 199 8.48 8.95 -2.03
CA LYS A 199 9.02 8.37 -3.26
C LYS A 199 10.52 8.11 -3.14
N GLY A 200 10.93 6.89 -3.50
CA GLY A 200 12.31 6.52 -3.72
C GLY A 200 12.54 5.97 -5.13
N PRO A 201 13.78 5.61 -5.51
CA PRO A 201 14.05 4.97 -6.79
C PRO A 201 13.32 3.63 -6.93
N GLY A 202 12.37 3.55 -7.86
CA GLY A 202 11.58 2.34 -8.14
C GLY A 202 10.64 1.89 -7.01
N ARG A 203 10.43 2.73 -5.99
CA ARG A 203 9.58 2.44 -4.83
C ARG A 203 8.75 3.64 -4.43
N ILE A 204 7.51 3.40 -4.03
CA ILE A 204 6.62 4.41 -3.48
C ILE A 204 6.04 3.86 -2.18
N PHE A 205 6.02 4.67 -1.14
CA PHE A 205 5.28 4.41 0.09
C PHE A 205 4.11 5.38 0.14
N LEU A 206 2.92 4.87 0.39
CA LEU A 206 1.71 5.67 0.58
C LEU A 206 1.12 5.36 1.94
N SER A 207 1.08 6.35 2.82
CA SER A 207 0.50 6.26 4.16
C SER A 207 -0.87 6.92 4.16
N LEU A 208 -1.90 6.15 4.51
CA LEU A 208 -3.26 6.66 4.60
C LEU A 208 -3.51 7.40 5.93
N PRO A 209 -4.44 8.36 5.97
CA PRO A 209 -4.89 9.01 7.20
C PRO A 209 -5.40 8.00 8.24
N ALA A 210 -5.07 8.23 9.52
CA ALA A 210 -5.62 7.48 10.64
C ALA A 210 -6.97 8.11 11.04
N VAL A 211 -8.07 7.48 10.62
CA VAL A 211 -9.42 8.05 10.71
C VAL A 211 -9.78 8.50 12.12
N ASN A 212 -9.51 7.67 13.14
CA ASN A 212 -9.81 8.02 14.54
C ASN A 212 -9.10 9.30 14.99
N LYS A 213 -7.88 9.56 14.50
CA LYS A 213 -7.14 10.79 14.81
C LYS A 213 -7.73 12.01 14.12
N PHE A 214 -8.12 11.87 12.86
CA PHE A 214 -8.82 12.95 12.18
C PHE A 214 -10.22 13.21 12.75
N HIS A 215 -10.91 12.17 13.21
CA HIS A 215 -12.19 12.27 13.92
C HIS A 215 -12.04 13.08 15.20
N GLU A 216 -11.08 12.72 16.07
CA GLU A 216 -10.73 13.47 17.29
C GLU A 216 -10.46 14.95 16.96
N LEU A 217 -9.63 15.25 15.95
CA LEU A 217 -9.29 16.63 15.59
C LEU A 217 -10.47 17.47 15.09
N VAL A 218 -11.41 16.85 14.37
CA VAL A 218 -12.62 17.50 13.87
C VAL A 218 -13.62 17.72 15.00
N ASP A 219 -13.83 16.72 15.87
CA ASP A 219 -14.71 16.83 17.04
C ASP A 219 -14.23 17.92 18.02
N GLU A 220 -12.92 18.02 18.23
CA GLU A 220 -12.30 19.10 19.01
C GLU A 220 -12.32 20.48 18.33
N GLY A 221 -12.74 20.56 17.05
CA GLY A 221 -12.76 21.78 16.25
C GLY A 221 -11.37 22.32 15.90
N THR A 222 -10.32 21.51 16.04
CA THR A 222 -8.93 21.91 15.73
C THR A 222 -8.54 21.69 14.28
N LEU A 223 -9.37 20.94 13.55
CA LEU A 223 -9.29 20.78 12.10
C LEU A 223 -10.68 21.02 11.52
N HIS A 224 -10.76 21.79 10.44
CA HIS A 224 -12.04 22.02 9.76
C HIS A 224 -12.47 20.78 8.98
N GLY A 225 -13.67 20.31 9.30
CA GLY A 225 -14.30 19.18 8.64
C GLY A 225 -15.63 18.83 9.28
N VAL A 226 -16.28 17.81 8.75
CA VAL A 226 -17.53 17.25 9.25
C VAL A 226 -17.44 15.73 9.32
N LEU A 227 -18.12 15.15 10.30
CA LEU A 227 -18.31 13.71 10.42
C LEU A 227 -19.51 13.32 9.56
N ILE A 228 -19.34 12.32 8.70
CA ILE A 228 -20.41 11.84 7.81
C ILE A 228 -20.65 10.34 8.02
N PRO A 229 -21.89 9.86 7.82
CA PRO A 229 -22.18 8.43 7.92
C PRO A 229 -21.31 7.62 6.95
N GLY A 230 -20.55 6.66 7.46
CA GLY A 230 -19.73 5.73 6.67
C GLY A 230 -20.43 4.39 6.43
N ASP A 231 -19.76 3.49 5.70
CA ASP A 231 -20.27 2.14 5.37
C ASP A 231 -20.19 1.14 6.55
N GLY A 232 -19.78 1.59 7.74
CA GLY A 232 -19.56 0.76 8.93
C GLY A 232 -20.00 1.42 10.24
N GLU A 233 -19.51 0.90 11.38
CA GLU A 233 -19.78 1.44 12.71
C GLU A 233 -19.05 2.76 13.00
N THR A 234 -18.06 3.10 12.18
CA THR A 234 -17.23 4.29 12.29
C THR A 234 -17.60 5.30 11.21
N GLU A 235 -17.78 6.56 11.61
CA GLU A 235 -18.05 7.68 10.72
C GLU A 235 -16.82 8.00 9.87
N ASP A 236 -17.06 8.43 8.63
CA ASP A 236 -16.03 9.01 7.81
C ASP A 236 -15.79 10.47 8.22
N VAL A 237 -14.60 10.98 7.90
CA VAL A 237 -14.26 12.39 8.11
C VAL A 237 -14.17 13.06 6.75
N LEU A 238 -14.93 14.14 6.53
CA LEU A 238 -14.78 15.00 5.36
C LEU A 238 -14.13 16.31 5.77
N LEU A 239 -12.90 16.52 5.32
CA LEU A 239 -12.19 17.78 5.54
C LEU A 239 -12.64 18.85 4.55
N GLU A 240 -12.84 20.05 5.05
CA GLU A 240 -13.34 21.21 4.29
C GLU A 240 -12.49 22.44 4.62
N ASP A 241 -12.32 23.33 3.64
CA ASP A 241 -11.67 24.65 3.82
C ASP A 241 -10.35 24.61 4.63
N LEU A 242 -9.49 23.62 4.34
CA LEU A 242 -8.21 23.48 5.02
C LEU A 242 -7.32 24.71 4.77
N THR A 243 -7.05 25.45 5.85
CA THR A 243 -6.12 26.59 5.82
C THR A 243 -4.67 26.11 5.64
N GLU A 244 -3.76 27.04 5.33
CA GLU A 244 -2.33 26.72 5.25
C GLU A 244 -1.80 26.16 6.58
N MET A 245 -2.24 26.73 7.72
CA MET A 245 -1.90 26.22 9.05
C MET A 245 -2.40 24.79 9.29
N HIS A 246 -3.60 24.43 8.80
CA HIS A 246 -4.11 23.06 8.89
C HIS A 246 -3.24 22.09 8.07
N MET A 247 -2.86 22.50 6.85
CA MET A 247 -2.02 21.69 5.98
C MET A 247 -0.61 21.49 6.54
N GLU A 248 -0.01 22.53 7.11
CA GLU A 248 1.30 22.42 7.78
C GLU A 248 1.26 21.47 8.98
N ARG A 249 0.19 21.56 9.79
CA ARG A 249 -0.02 20.63 10.92
C ARG A 249 -0.13 19.20 10.43
N ILE A 250 -0.98 18.94 9.43
CA ILE A 250 -1.12 17.63 8.80
C ILE A 250 0.22 17.13 8.24
N ALA A 251 1.01 18.01 7.61
CA ALA A 251 2.29 17.64 7.01
C ALA A 251 3.38 17.28 8.03
N ARG A 252 3.33 17.84 9.24
CA ARG A 252 4.37 17.66 10.29
C ARG A 252 4.03 16.56 11.29
N ASP A 253 2.75 16.31 11.52
CA ASP A 253 2.29 15.36 12.52
C ASP A 253 2.19 13.94 11.93
N GLY A 254 3.29 13.19 12.04
CA GLY A 254 3.37 11.81 11.55
C GLY A 254 2.36 10.87 12.20
N ASP A 255 1.88 11.18 13.41
CA ASP A 255 0.94 10.33 14.16
C ASP A 255 -0.48 10.37 13.58
N LEU A 256 -0.77 11.33 12.69
CA LEU A 256 -2.04 11.41 11.96
C LEU A 256 -2.17 10.35 10.87
N PHE A 257 -1.10 9.60 10.57
CA PHE A 257 -1.10 8.63 9.49
C PHE A 257 -0.92 7.21 9.99
N LEU A 258 -1.45 6.26 9.24
CA LEU A 258 -1.20 4.84 9.39
C LEU A 258 0.21 4.50 8.88
N LEU A 259 1.24 5.12 9.46
CA LEU A 259 2.66 4.82 9.19
C LEU A 259 3.01 3.35 9.51
N ASN A 260 2.12 2.64 10.20
CA ASN A 260 2.24 1.23 10.54
C ASN A 260 1.86 0.29 9.39
N PHE A 261 1.09 0.76 8.41
CA PHE A 261 0.62 -0.03 7.27
C PHE A 261 0.71 0.77 5.96
N PRO A 262 1.91 1.23 5.56
CA PRO A 262 2.03 1.93 4.30
C PRO A 262 1.76 0.96 3.15
N PHE A 263 1.05 1.42 2.14
CA PHE A 263 1.02 0.73 0.85
C PHE A 263 2.39 0.90 0.22
N VAL A 264 3.10 -0.21 0.01
CA VAL A 264 4.41 -0.20 -0.63
C VAL A 264 4.23 -0.60 -2.08
N TYR A 265 4.56 0.28 -3.00
CA TYR A 265 4.55 -0.01 -4.43
C TYR A 265 5.97 -0.22 -4.92
N ILE A 266 6.19 -1.33 -5.62
CA ILE A 266 7.47 -1.62 -6.27
C ILE A 266 7.25 -1.59 -7.78
N ARG A 267 8.04 -0.80 -8.50
CA ARG A 267 7.97 -0.75 -9.97
C ARG A 267 8.45 -2.08 -10.54
N ILE A 268 7.62 -2.71 -11.35
CA ILE A 268 8.04 -3.76 -12.28
C ILE A 268 8.81 -3.05 -13.39
N ILE A 269 10.09 -2.84 -13.17
CA ILE A 269 11.00 -2.44 -14.24
C ILE A 269 11.02 -3.61 -15.24
N ASP A 270 11.23 -3.35 -16.54
CA ASP A 270 11.25 -4.29 -17.68
C ASP A 270 12.19 -5.54 -17.58
N GLN A 271 12.60 -5.94 -16.37
CA GLN A 271 13.44 -7.10 -16.09
C GLN A 271 12.75 -8.46 -16.31
N ILE A 272 11.47 -8.48 -16.70
CA ILE A 272 10.75 -9.72 -17.03
C ILE A 272 10.09 -9.61 -18.41
N GLY A 273 10.89 -9.32 -19.43
CA GLY A 273 10.46 -9.52 -20.82
C GLY A 273 10.69 -10.97 -21.27
N PRO A 274 9.77 -11.63 -22.00
CA PRO A 274 9.99 -12.97 -22.58
C PRO A 274 11.15 -13.03 -23.60
N ALA A 275 11.70 -11.89 -24.01
CA ALA A 275 12.92 -11.79 -24.81
C ALA A 275 14.22 -12.14 -24.03
N ALA A 276 14.15 -12.43 -22.73
CA ALA A 276 15.23 -13.08 -21.98
C ALA A 276 15.57 -14.51 -22.47
N LEU A 277 14.86 -15.03 -23.48
CA LEU A 277 15.21 -16.27 -24.19
C LEU A 277 15.69 -16.08 -25.64
N ALA A 278 15.51 -14.93 -26.28
CA ALA A 278 16.06 -14.68 -27.61
C ALA A 278 15.92 -13.19 -27.98
N VAL A 279 16.95 -12.66 -28.64
CA VAL A 279 17.10 -11.31 -29.23
C VAL A 279 17.94 -10.36 -28.37
N ALA A 280 19.13 -10.06 -28.90
CA ALA A 280 20.20 -9.28 -28.30
C ALA A 280 19.81 -7.81 -28.04
N PRO A 281 20.32 -7.20 -26.95
CA PRO A 281 19.96 -5.85 -26.55
C PRO A 281 20.51 -4.79 -27.52
N LYS A 282 19.67 -3.79 -27.82
CA LYS A 282 20.14 -2.49 -28.31
C LYS A 282 20.98 -1.83 -27.22
N LYS A 283 22.16 -1.40 -27.63
CA LYS A 283 23.21 -0.79 -26.81
C LYS A 283 22.67 0.46 -26.10
N VAL A 284 22.49 0.35 -24.78
CA VAL A 284 22.45 1.52 -23.88
C VAL A 284 23.90 1.92 -23.65
N ASP A 285 24.33 3.01 -24.29
CA ASP A 285 25.70 3.51 -24.21
C ASP A 285 25.95 4.25 -22.87
N LYS A 286 25.94 3.49 -21.76
CA LYS A 286 26.85 3.59 -20.61
C LYS A 286 26.32 2.68 -19.48
N PRO A 287 27.14 1.77 -18.93
CA PRO A 287 26.75 1.02 -17.75
C PRO A 287 26.51 1.99 -16.59
N SER A 288 25.39 1.83 -15.88
CA SER A 288 25.25 2.39 -14.53
C SER A 288 26.47 1.91 -13.75
N GLU A 289 27.35 2.83 -13.39
CA GLU A 289 28.58 2.52 -12.69
C GLU A 289 28.22 1.70 -11.46
N LYS A 290 28.75 0.47 -11.36
CA LYS A 290 28.42 -0.46 -10.28
C LYS A 290 28.77 0.23 -8.96
N VAL A 291 27.76 0.56 -8.16
CA VAL A 291 27.96 1.17 -6.85
C VAL A 291 28.91 0.27 -6.05
N LYS A 292 30.07 0.81 -5.72
CA LYS A 292 31.11 0.13 -4.97
C LYS A 292 31.20 0.80 -3.60
N ILE A 293 30.73 0.09 -2.58
CA ILE A 293 31.05 0.44 -1.20
C ILE A 293 32.54 0.16 -0.99
N ILE A 294 33.28 1.13 -0.46
CA ILE A 294 34.72 1.06 -0.19
C ILE A 294 34.95 0.66 1.26
N ASP A 295 34.26 1.26 2.21
CA ASP A 295 34.32 0.92 3.63
C ASP A 295 33.05 1.38 4.37
N ALA A 296 33.07 1.22 5.69
CA ALA A 296 32.06 1.75 6.59
C ALA A 296 32.75 2.27 7.86
N GLU A 297 32.28 3.39 8.39
CA GLU A 297 32.90 4.07 9.53
C GLU A 297 31.89 4.20 10.67
N VAL A 298 32.27 3.78 11.88
CA VAL A 298 31.48 3.99 13.10
C VAL A 298 31.54 5.46 13.49
N ARG A 299 30.39 6.12 13.61
CA ARG A 299 30.28 7.48 14.18
C ARG A 299 30.16 7.45 15.69
N TRP A 300 29.36 6.53 16.21
CA TRP A 300 29.28 6.24 17.64
C TRP A 300 28.66 4.87 17.88
N ALA A 301 28.93 4.29 19.05
CA ALA A 301 28.29 3.09 19.57
C ALA A 301 27.96 3.30 21.06
N GLY A 302 26.78 2.85 21.49
CA GLY A 302 26.32 3.20 22.84
C GLY A 302 24.90 2.78 23.19
N ILE A 303 24.53 3.14 24.42
CA ILE A 303 23.15 3.09 24.91
C ILE A 303 22.38 4.26 24.31
N VAL A 304 21.18 3.98 23.85
CA VAL A 304 20.33 4.94 23.17
C VAL A 304 18.98 5.07 23.84
N VAL A 305 18.38 6.24 23.67
CA VAL A 305 16.98 6.51 24.02
C VAL A 305 16.21 6.87 22.76
N ASN A 306 14.93 6.57 22.76
CA ASN A 306 14.02 6.96 21.69
C ASN A 306 12.64 7.25 22.28
N ASP A 307 12.03 8.32 21.80
CA ASP A 307 10.70 8.77 22.23
C ASP A 307 9.67 8.20 21.25
N GLY A 308 9.38 6.91 21.36
CA GLY A 308 8.41 6.21 20.50
C GLY A 308 9.04 5.06 19.72
N SER A 309 8.47 3.87 19.89
CA SER A 309 8.76 2.71 19.08
C SER A 309 7.62 1.70 19.14
N LYS A 310 7.49 0.91 18.09
CA LYS A 310 6.55 -0.20 17.99
C LYS A 310 7.29 -1.50 17.66
N GLU A 311 6.82 -2.61 18.21
CA GLU A 311 7.17 -3.93 17.71
C GLU A 311 6.27 -4.29 16.54
N VAL A 312 6.87 -4.64 15.40
CA VAL A 312 6.14 -5.17 14.24
C VAL A 312 6.55 -6.63 14.01
N PRO A 313 5.65 -7.49 13.49
CA PRO A 313 6.04 -8.83 13.06
C PRO A 313 7.20 -8.76 12.06
N TYR A 314 8.25 -9.54 12.31
CA TYR A 314 9.41 -9.65 11.42
C TYR A 314 9.95 -11.08 11.45
N PRO A 315 9.39 -11.97 10.62
CA PRO A 315 9.83 -13.36 10.56
C PRO A 315 11.32 -13.44 10.22
N GLY A 316 12.13 -13.98 11.12
CA GLY A 316 13.59 -14.09 10.95
C GLY A 316 14.39 -13.53 12.11
N THR A 317 13.80 -12.70 12.97
CA THR A 317 14.43 -12.33 14.26
C THR A 317 14.21 -13.42 15.31
N PRO A 318 15.01 -13.44 16.40
CA PRO A 318 14.82 -14.36 17.52
C PRO A 318 13.44 -14.22 18.18
N SER A 319 12.92 -13.00 18.31
CA SER A 319 11.60 -12.71 18.90
C SER A 319 10.45 -12.95 17.92
N GLY A 320 10.73 -12.98 16.61
CA GLY A 320 9.72 -12.93 15.55
C GLY A 320 9.14 -11.52 15.32
N THR A 321 9.69 -10.51 16.02
CA THR A 321 9.32 -9.09 15.89
C THR A 321 10.58 -8.24 15.63
N LYS A 322 10.38 -7.04 15.11
CA LYS A 322 11.41 -6.00 15.01
C LYS A 322 10.89 -4.70 15.59
N VAL A 323 11.74 -3.99 16.31
CA VAL A 323 11.42 -2.65 16.81
C VAL A 323 11.63 -1.64 15.69
N ILE A 324 10.58 -0.91 15.33
CA ILE A 324 10.66 0.26 14.46
C ILE A 324 10.60 1.49 15.35
N LEU A 325 11.52 2.42 15.14
CA LEU A 325 11.56 3.68 15.85
C LEU A 325 10.69 4.72 15.13
N ASP A 326 9.85 5.42 15.89
CA ASP A 326 9.00 6.50 15.33
C ASP A 326 9.82 7.79 15.16
N LYS A 327 10.84 7.96 16.01
CA LYS A 327 11.80 9.07 15.97
C LYS A 327 13.23 8.53 15.93
N PRO A 328 14.20 9.29 15.39
CA PRO A 328 15.59 8.88 15.39
C PRO A 328 16.10 8.58 16.81
N ALA A 329 16.73 7.42 17.01
CA ALA A 329 17.41 7.13 18.26
C ALA A 329 18.48 8.18 18.55
N ARG A 330 18.51 8.63 19.81
CA ARG A 330 19.50 9.57 20.35
C ARG A 330 20.47 8.81 21.24
N LEU A 331 21.76 9.07 21.06
CA LEU A 331 22.79 8.55 21.93
C LEU A 331 22.62 9.13 23.33
N GLU A 332 22.41 8.27 24.32
CA GLU A 332 22.37 8.65 25.72
C GLU A 332 23.75 8.50 26.35
N LEU A 333 24.43 7.39 26.07
CA LEU A 333 25.77 7.10 26.59
C LEU A 333 26.62 6.39 25.55
N ALA A 334 27.75 7.00 25.16
CA ALA A 334 28.77 6.35 24.35
C ALA A 334 29.50 5.29 25.19
N THR A 335 29.23 4.01 24.94
CA THR A 335 29.81 2.88 25.68
C THR A 335 29.69 1.59 24.88
N THR A 336 30.61 0.66 25.08
CA THR A 336 30.46 -0.71 24.61
C THR A 336 30.05 -1.67 25.73
N LYS A 337 30.01 -1.21 26.98
CA LYS A 337 29.50 -1.96 28.14
C LYS A 337 28.02 -1.69 28.28
N ILE A 338 27.21 -2.71 28.07
CA ILE A 338 25.75 -2.61 28.02
C ILE A 338 25.16 -3.41 29.19
N PRO A 339 24.40 -2.79 30.09
CA PRO A 339 23.76 -3.54 31.17
C PRO A 339 22.67 -4.46 30.59
N ALA A 340 22.68 -5.73 30.99
CA ALA A 340 21.68 -6.72 30.62
C ALA A 340 20.39 -6.52 31.44
N LEU A 341 19.73 -5.38 31.24
CA LEU A 341 18.47 -5.02 31.91
C LEU A 341 17.32 -4.97 30.89
N PRO A 342 16.10 -5.42 31.28
CA PRO A 342 14.91 -5.24 30.45
C PRO A 342 14.72 -3.78 30.02
N GLY A 343 14.40 -3.59 28.75
CA GLY A 343 14.21 -2.28 28.13
C GLY A 343 15.49 -1.57 27.70
N THR A 344 16.68 -2.11 28.01
CA THR A 344 17.95 -1.50 27.56
C THR A 344 18.02 -1.51 26.05
N ARG A 345 18.31 -0.34 25.47
CA ARG A 345 18.49 -0.18 24.02
C ARG A 345 19.91 0.28 23.76
N PHE A 346 20.54 -0.35 22.79
CA PHE A 346 21.90 -0.01 22.41
C PHE A 346 22.08 -0.21 20.91
N GLY A 347 23.10 0.41 20.36
CA GLY A 347 23.33 0.32 18.94
C GLY A 347 24.50 1.15 18.50
N ILE A 348 24.48 1.42 17.21
CA ILE A 348 25.56 2.06 16.48
C ILE A 348 24.98 3.01 15.44
N ARG A 349 25.66 4.12 15.22
CA ARG A 349 25.55 4.86 13.97
C ARG A 349 26.82 4.74 13.17
N TYR A 350 26.67 4.54 11.88
CA TYR A 350 27.77 4.40 10.95
C TYR A 350 27.45 5.07 9.61
N VAL A 351 28.47 5.34 8.81
CA VAL A 351 28.32 5.84 7.43
C VAL A 351 28.93 4.84 6.45
N LEU A 352 28.48 4.86 5.19
CA LEU A 352 29.01 4.02 4.13
C LEU A 352 29.72 4.88 3.10
N HIS A 353 31.04 4.70 2.96
CA HIS A 353 31.81 5.40 1.94
C HIS A 353 31.95 4.54 0.69
N GLY A 354 31.95 5.18 -0.47
CA GLY A 354 31.98 4.46 -1.74
C GLY A 354 31.81 5.38 -2.94
N THR A 355 31.65 4.78 -4.11
CA THR A 355 31.44 5.50 -5.36
C THR A 355 30.38 4.81 -6.24
N PRO A 356 29.52 5.58 -6.93
CA PRO A 356 29.33 7.02 -6.77
C PRO A 356 28.61 7.37 -5.46
N ILE A 357 28.89 8.55 -4.90
CA ILE A 357 28.09 9.14 -3.82
C ILE A 357 26.64 9.27 -4.30
N GLY A 358 25.70 8.92 -3.44
CA GLY A 358 24.27 8.87 -3.75
C GLY A 358 23.80 7.55 -4.36
N GLY A 359 24.73 6.67 -4.77
CA GLY A 359 24.42 5.33 -5.25
C GLY A 359 23.84 4.43 -4.16
N TYR A 360 23.03 3.45 -4.53
CA TYR A 360 22.45 2.48 -3.60
C TYR A 360 23.08 1.11 -3.78
N ALA A 361 23.41 0.45 -2.66
CA ALA A 361 23.98 -0.88 -2.64
C ALA A 361 23.32 -1.75 -1.57
N GLY A 362 23.22 -3.05 -1.85
CA GLY A 362 22.75 -4.03 -0.88
C GLY A 362 23.80 -4.28 0.21
N ILE A 363 23.35 -4.25 1.46
CA ILE A 363 24.16 -4.59 2.63
C ILE A 363 23.45 -5.67 3.47
N ARG A 364 24.24 -6.37 4.30
CA ARG A 364 23.73 -7.23 5.37
C ARG A 364 24.22 -6.69 6.70
N GLU A 365 23.30 -6.43 7.61
CA GLU A 365 23.57 -6.16 9.01
C GLU A 365 23.39 -7.47 9.79
N ILE A 366 24.40 -7.86 10.56
CA ILE A 366 24.38 -9.12 11.31
C ILE A 366 24.64 -8.81 12.78
N TRP A 367 23.68 -9.17 13.63
CA TRP A 367 23.88 -9.25 15.07
C TRP A 367 24.22 -10.69 15.43
N ARG A 368 25.40 -10.93 16.02
CA ARG A 368 25.79 -12.23 16.56
C ARG A 368 25.65 -12.23 18.07
N PHE A 369 25.03 -13.27 18.60
CA PHE A 369 24.73 -13.41 20.02
C PHE A 369 25.79 -14.30 20.69
N PRO A 370 26.20 -14.01 21.94
CA PRO A 370 27.11 -14.85 22.68
C PRO A 370 26.48 -16.23 22.97
N ALA A 371 27.31 -17.23 23.27
CA ALA A 371 26.83 -18.53 23.71
C ALA A 371 25.99 -18.38 25.01
N PRO A 372 24.89 -19.12 25.18
CA PRO A 372 24.40 -20.20 24.33
C PRO A 372 23.53 -19.75 23.13
N GLY A 373 23.41 -18.46 22.87
CA GLY A 373 22.45 -17.87 21.93
C GLY A 373 21.17 -17.42 22.64
N LEU A 374 20.22 -16.90 21.87
CA LEU A 374 18.93 -16.45 22.37
C LEU A 374 17.87 -17.53 22.12
N THR A 375 17.33 -18.11 23.19
CA THR A 375 16.31 -19.17 23.09
C THR A 375 14.93 -18.58 23.37
N ASN A 376 14.10 -18.52 22.33
CA ASN A 376 12.73 -18.04 22.47
C ASN A 376 11.88 -19.10 23.20
N PRO A 377 11.34 -18.82 24.40
CA PRO A 377 10.65 -19.83 25.20
C PRO A 377 9.31 -20.27 24.60
N LYS A 378 8.72 -19.47 23.70
CA LYS A 378 7.46 -19.83 23.03
C LYS A 378 7.67 -20.85 21.92
N THR A 379 8.81 -20.78 21.23
CA THR A 379 9.10 -21.63 20.07
C THR A 379 10.13 -22.72 20.35
N GLY A 380 10.89 -22.60 21.44
CA GLY A 380 12.03 -23.47 21.76
C GLY A 380 13.24 -23.28 20.83
N LYS A 381 13.17 -22.33 19.87
CA LYS A 381 14.24 -22.10 18.90
C LYS A 381 15.35 -21.24 19.50
N THR A 382 16.58 -21.74 19.45
CA THR A 382 17.79 -20.95 19.75
C THR A 382 18.31 -20.29 18.50
N SER A 383 18.59 -18.99 18.59
CA SER A 383 19.22 -18.19 17.53
C SER A 383 20.60 -17.75 17.99
N HIS A 384 21.60 -17.90 17.13
CA HIS A 384 22.96 -17.42 17.38
C HIS A 384 23.28 -16.13 16.62
N GLU A 385 22.43 -15.75 15.69
CA GLU A 385 22.52 -14.51 14.95
C GLU A 385 21.14 -14.02 14.51
N GLN A 386 21.06 -12.74 14.18
CA GLN A 386 19.99 -12.10 13.42
C GLN A 386 20.62 -11.43 12.19
N VAL A 387 20.01 -11.63 11.03
CA VAL A 387 20.50 -11.08 9.75
C VAL A 387 19.43 -10.20 9.13
N ASP A 388 19.73 -8.92 9.00
CA ASP A 388 18.88 -7.93 8.34
C ASP A 388 19.49 -7.58 6.97
N ARG A 389 18.70 -7.69 5.90
CA ARG A 389 19.11 -7.30 4.55
C ARG A 389 18.53 -5.95 4.21
N ALA A 390 19.38 -4.99 3.85
CA ALA A 390 18.97 -3.63 3.55
C ALA A 390 19.57 -3.12 2.23
N ILE A 391 18.95 -2.09 1.66
CA ILE A 391 19.53 -1.28 0.60
C ILE A 391 19.93 0.05 1.24
N ALA A 392 21.22 0.35 1.23
CA ALA A 392 21.76 1.56 1.83
C ALA A 392 22.33 2.48 0.74
N GLN A 393 22.20 3.78 0.97
CA GLN A 393 22.81 4.79 0.13
C GLN A 393 24.27 4.98 0.54
N VAL A 394 25.16 5.08 -0.43
CA VAL A 394 26.56 5.50 -0.24
C VAL A 394 26.56 7.01 -0.06
N THR A 395 26.75 7.48 1.16
CA THR A 395 26.64 8.91 1.53
C THR A 395 27.23 9.13 2.93
N ASP A 396 27.53 10.38 3.27
CA ASP A 396 27.92 10.82 4.61
C ASP A 396 26.75 10.82 5.61
N LYS A 397 25.53 10.48 5.19
CA LYS A 397 24.38 10.35 6.11
C LYS A 397 24.54 9.12 6.99
N GLU A 398 24.34 9.31 8.28
CA GLU A 398 24.41 8.25 9.27
C GLU A 398 23.25 7.26 9.14
N ILE A 399 23.59 5.98 9.19
CA ILE A 399 22.67 4.86 9.28
C ILE A 399 22.69 4.39 10.74
N PHE A 400 21.51 4.21 11.33
CA PHE A 400 21.37 3.65 12.68
C PHE A 400 20.97 2.18 12.62
N SER A 401 21.66 1.34 13.40
CA SER A 401 21.25 -0.03 13.69
C SER A 401 21.36 -0.26 15.18
N GLY A 402 20.39 -0.95 15.76
CA GLY A 402 20.33 -1.16 17.21
C GLY A 402 19.57 -2.43 17.58
N TYR A 403 19.74 -2.81 18.84
CA TYR A 403 19.05 -3.91 19.49
C TYR A 403 18.38 -3.41 20.77
N ALA A 404 17.21 -3.95 21.08
CA ALA A 404 16.49 -3.67 22.31
C ALA A 404 16.32 -4.98 23.09
N LEU A 405 16.73 -5.00 24.36
CA LEU A 405 16.57 -6.14 25.25
C LEU A 405 15.17 -6.11 25.86
N LEU A 406 14.16 -6.58 25.13
CA LEU A 406 12.76 -6.44 25.53
C LEU A 406 12.26 -7.62 26.38
N TYR A 407 12.90 -8.79 26.24
CA TYR A 407 12.48 -10.00 26.93
C TYR A 407 13.57 -10.55 27.85
N ASP A 408 13.17 -11.21 28.93
CA ASP A 408 14.11 -11.81 29.90
C ASP A 408 15.09 -12.80 29.25
N TRP A 409 14.65 -13.53 28.23
CA TRP A 409 15.47 -14.50 27.49
C TRP A 409 16.48 -13.84 26.52
N GLU A 410 16.38 -12.53 26.30
CA GLU A 410 17.37 -11.76 25.54
C GLU A 410 18.51 -11.23 26.41
N LEU A 411 18.38 -11.29 27.74
CA LEU A 411 19.37 -10.83 28.72
C LEU A 411 20.56 -11.80 28.85
N VAL A 412 21.15 -12.18 27.72
CA VAL A 412 22.27 -13.13 27.65
C VAL A 412 23.59 -12.35 27.72
N PRO A 413 24.35 -12.49 28.82
CA PRO A 413 25.62 -11.79 28.96
C PRO A 413 26.69 -12.33 28.01
N GLY A 414 27.64 -11.47 27.66
CA GLY A 414 28.79 -11.80 26.84
C GLY A 414 29.00 -10.81 25.71
N ILE A 415 29.86 -11.17 24.77
CA ILE A 415 30.20 -10.31 23.65
C ILE A 415 29.18 -10.46 22.54
N TRP A 416 28.35 -9.44 22.37
CA TRP A 416 27.49 -9.24 21.22
C TRP A 416 28.28 -8.57 20.11
N THR A 417 28.14 -9.05 18.88
CA THR A 417 28.87 -8.50 17.73
C THR A 417 27.87 -7.98 16.71
N PHE A 418 28.03 -6.72 16.31
CA PHE A 418 27.37 -6.15 15.14
C PHE A 418 28.34 -6.12 13.96
N GLU A 419 27.87 -6.54 12.78
CA GLU A 419 28.66 -6.56 11.55
C GLU A 419 27.88 -5.95 10.40
N VAL A 420 28.56 -5.23 9.51
CA VAL A 420 28.02 -4.76 8.24
C VAL A 420 28.82 -5.41 7.10
N TRP A 421 28.12 -6.05 6.17
CA TRP A 421 28.72 -6.75 5.03
C TRP A 421 28.19 -6.24 3.69
N THR A 422 29.03 -6.27 2.67
CA THR A 422 28.61 -6.15 1.26
C THR A 422 29.10 -7.37 0.48
N GLY A 423 28.16 -8.15 -0.07
CA GLY A 423 28.48 -9.49 -0.58
C GLY A 423 29.15 -10.34 0.51
N GLU A 424 30.37 -10.79 0.24
CA GLU A 424 31.22 -11.58 1.16
C GLU A 424 32.25 -10.73 1.92
N ARG A 425 32.25 -9.40 1.73
CA ARG A 425 33.22 -8.52 2.37
C ARG A 425 32.65 -7.89 3.63
N LEU A 426 33.33 -8.10 4.76
CA LEU A 426 33.07 -7.38 6.00
C LEU A 426 33.53 -5.93 5.83
N LEU A 427 32.64 -4.98 6.11
CA LEU A 427 32.90 -3.55 6.05
C LEU A 427 33.22 -2.97 7.42
N LEU A 428 32.44 -3.37 8.42
CA LEU A 428 32.50 -2.84 9.78
C LEU A 428 32.12 -3.91 10.78
N LYS A 429 32.78 -3.88 11.94
CA LYS A 429 32.51 -4.75 13.08
C LYS A 429 32.55 -3.94 14.36
N GLN A 430 31.51 -4.05 15.18
CA GLN A 430 31.39 -3.41 16.48
C GLN A 430 31.10 -4.48 17.55
N LEU A 431 31.80 -4.40 18.68
CA LEU A 431 31.61 -5.31 19.82
C LEU A 431 30.89 -4.57 20.95
N PHE A 432 29.96 -5.26 21.61
CA PHE A 432 29.29 -4.83 22.82
C PHE A 432 29.46 -5.90 23.90
N ASP A 433 29.98 -5.52 25.06
CA ASP A 433 30.04 -6.34 26.26
C ASP A 433 28.74 -6.18 27.03
N VAL A 434 27.81 -7.09 26.81
CA VAL A 434 26.53 -7.12 27.54
C VAL A 434 26.77 -7.83 28.86
N ASN A 435 26.69 -7.12 29.98
CA ASN A 435 27.05 -7.65 31.30
C ASN A 435 25.89 -7.58 32.28
N ARG A 436 25.89 -8.49 33.26
CA ARG A 436 25.00 -8.33 34.41
C ARG A 436 25.52 -7.14 35.24
N PRO A 437 24.66 -6.21 35.65
CA PRO A 437 25.06 -5.07 36.46
C PRO A 437 25.76 -5.47 37.76
#